data_AF-A0A930HPN7-F1
#
_entry.id   AF-A0A930HPN7-F1
#
_cell.length_a   1.000
_cell.length_b   1.000
_cell.length_c   1.000
_cell.angle_alpha   90.00
_cell.angle_beta   90.00
_cell.angle_gamma   90.00
#
_symmetry.space_group_name_H-M   'P 1'
#
loop_
_entity.id
_entity.type
_entity.pdbx_description
1 polymer ?
#
loop_
_entity_poly.entity_id
_entity_poly.type
_entity_poly.pdbx_seq_one_letter_code
_entity_poly.pdbx_strand_id
1 'polypeptide(L)'
;MIAYKEIAQIKNVKGVNPTTGDYSYEENGRGYLYIDGVLLEKERPASQLVSVGEYTYAWYSYGCIEVYSGHTLLKVFKQKVRLLNGEAGAYIGHHTWDPKTLETGENILSVPDGQPLLAQNVPYRLYKMGEEIIGYRDFESKLSRLNSSGEALWTFDLPLRDSSSNDPDNLDHLEKVLGIAQGRLWICTRWFRLIALDLETGKPIRQFSGRVCIEDYYSNYTIIDSLRWCFFREAEKDIVLVSNWGICIINAATARIIKRYGLSEVDPYGRKAFDTLNAPQLYGEHLTFIAERHYALDGYRCAGIFDLKARKFYWIGDIISEEEPIGNHLLAEFPLQMAGDKLYIKDAESTLHIYQKQWRLYAQVRPQSEVISTAAQYITPAVSATQPPTEEDRPIPPFVISLCQKIPRLLPYLIVLLLGMLIWHFRLDIFSPSHEHSTLASSLIITQDTKSQVVLLKEAPYFMRNRQRQIEEIFWSNISVDTLLRYPHYKVYYFLQTERLEDKVGEIGVIMQEDSTYIYHMQLQSPGVGFDRIDHIFSSVSHYYSLQELYASKCEELGIKSGR
;
A
#
# COMPACT_ATOMS: atom_id res chain seq x y z
N MET A 1 -9.38 12.24 -23.87
CA MET A 1 -8.61 11.60 -22.77
C MET A 1 -8.66 12.54 -21.58
N ILE A 2 -8.99 12.03 -20.39
CA ILE A 2 -8.90 12.83 -19.16
C ILE A 2 -7.42 12.85 -18.78
N ALA A 3 -6.85 14.05 -18.62
CA ALA A 3 -5.49 14.22 -18.14
C ALA A 3 -5.53 15.09 -16.89
N TYR A 4 -4.67 14.82 -15.92
CA TYR A 4 -4.43 15.74 -14.81
C TYR A 4 -3.11 16.45 -15.06
N LYS A 5 -3.11 17.79 -14.99
CA LYS A 5 -1.92 18.61 -15.14
C LYS A 5 -1.61 19.27 -13.80
N GLU A 6 -0.36 19.23 -13.37
CA GLU A 6 0.09 19.98 -12.21
C GLU A 6 -0.06 21.49 -12.47
N ILE A 7 -0.67 22.19 -11.53
CA ILE A 7 -0.93 23.63 -11.63
C ILE A 7 -0.23 24.46 -10.54
N ALA A 8 0.13 23.83 -9.42
CA ALA A 8 0.80 24.52 -8.31
C ALA A 8 1.55 23.55 -7.40
N GLN A 9 2.63 24.06 -6.80
CA GLN A 9 3.33 23.44 -5.69
C GLN A 9 3.41 24.42 -4.52
N ILE A 10 3.13 23.94 -3.32
CA ILE A 10 3.18 24.76 -2.10
C ILE A 10 4.07 24.05 -1.09
N LYS A 11 5.13 24.72 -0.64
CA LYS A 11 6.10 24.14 0.30
C LYS A 11 5.62 24.24 1.74
N ASN A 12 6.15 23.36 2.60
CA ASN A 12 5.93 23.35 4.04
C ASN A 12 4.44 23.26 4.46
N VAL A 13 3.60 22.64 3.64
CA VAL A 13 2.18 22.47 3.95
C VAL A 13 2.00 21.49 5.10
N LYS A 14 1.20 21.90 6.09
CA LYS A 14 0.89 21.10 7.28
C LYS A 14 -0.48 20.46 7.20
N GLY A 15 -1.51 21.21 6.77
CA GLY A 15 -2.88 20.72 6.61
C GLY A 15 -3.49 21.17 5.28
N VAL A 16 -4.38 20.35 4.73
CA VAL A 16 -5.22 20.68 3.58
C VAL A 16 -6.66 20.33 3.90
N ASN A 17 -7.59 21.10 3.36
CA ASN A 17 -8.97 20.70 3.19
C ASN A 17 -9.19 20.43 1.70
N PRO A 18 -9.34 19.16 1.27
CA PRO A 18 -9.46 18.86 -0.14
C PRO A 18 -10.74 19.48 -0.72
N THR A 19 -11.84 19.48 0.03
CA THR A 19 -13.17 19.90 -0.42
C THR A 19 -13.18 21.37 -0.85
N THR A 20 -12.56 22.23 -0.06
CA THR A 20 -12.49 23.68 -0.32
C THR A 20 -11.21 24.09 -1.05
N GLY A 21 -10.16 23.28 -0.94
CA GLY A 21 -8.81 23.64 -1.35
C GLY A 21 -8.10 24.57 -0.37
N ASP A 22 -8.66 24.79 0.82
CA ASP A 22 -8.00 25.54 1.90
C ASP A 22 -6.77 24.78 2.39
N TYR A 23 -5.74 25.50 2.84
CA TYR A 23 -4.51 24.87 3.31
C TYR A 23 -3.81 25.73 4.36
N SER A 24 -2.93 25.08 5.12
CA SER A 24 -2.06 25.73 6.09
C SER A 24 -0.61 25.37 5.82
N TYR A 25 0.29 26.32 6.02
CA TYR A 25 1.72 26.12 5.79
C TYR A 25 2.56 26.92 6.78
N GLU A 26 3.83 26.55 6.88
CA GLU A 26 4.81 27.23 7.73
C GLU A 26 5.86 27.94 6.88
N GLU A 27 6.13 29.19 7.21
CA GLU A 27 7.18 29.96 6.56
C GLU A 27 7.82 30.92 7.56
N ASN A 28 9.16 30.94 7.60
CA ASN A 28 9.95 31.79 8.52
C ASN A 28 9.55 31.65 9.99
N GLY A 29 9.18 30.44 10.43
CA GLY A 29 8.77 30.15 11.81
C GLY A 29 7.39 30.67 12.19
N ARG A 30 6.58 31.14 11.23
CA ARG A 30 5.18 31.52 11.41
C ARG A 30 4.25 30.57 10.68
N GLY A 31 3.06 30.38 11.24
CA GLY A 31 2.00 29.65 10.60
C GLY A 31 1.15 30.55 9.72
N TYR A 32 0.66 30.00 8.63
CA TYR A 32 -0.31 30.67 7.76
C TYR A 32 -1.49 29.73 7.52
N LEU A 33 -2.69 30.32 7.48
CA LEU A 33 -3.92 29.64 7.12
C LEU A 33 -4.52 30.37 5.92
N TYR A 34 -4.54 29.69 4.78
CA TYR A 34 -5.26 30.14 3.60
C TYR A 34 -6.65 29.53 3.62
N ILE A 35 -7.66 30.34 3.89
CA ILE A 35 -9.05 29.92 4.06
C ILE A 35 -9.97 30.87 3.31
N ASP A 36 -10.86 30.32 2.48
CA ASP A 36 -11.85 31.12 1.72
C ASP A 36 -11.19 32.26 0.91
N GLY A 37 -10.05 31.95 0.29
CA GLY A 37 -9.28 32.92 -0.51
C GLY A 37 -8.49 33.96 0.29
N VAL A 38 -8.60 33.97 1.62
CA VAL A 38 -7.96 34.92 2.52
C VAL A 38 -6.78 34.26 3.24
N LEU A 39 -5.65 34.95 3.27
CA LEU A 39 -4.47 34.52 4.02
C LEU A 39 -4.49 35.12 5.43
N LEU A 40 -4.51 34.27 6.44
CA LEU A 40 -4.47 34.64 7.85
C LEU A 40 -3.12 34.23 8.45
N GLU A 41 -2.44 35.16 9.12
CA GLU A 41 -1.26 34.85 9.91
C GLU A 41 -1.66 34.18 11.23
N LYS A 42 -0.93 33.14 11.61
CA LYS A 42 -1.15 32.35 12.82
C LYS A 42 0.18 32.12 13.54
N GLU A 43 0.12 31.95 14.86
CA GLU A 43 1.32 31.60 15.63
C GLU A 43 1.95 30.29 15.15
N ARG A 44 1.11 29.33 14.75
CA ARG A 44 1.51 28.02 14.21
C ARG A 44 0.56 27.61 13.09
N PRO A 45 1.00 26.77 12.15
CA PRO A 45 0.13 26.25 11.10
C PRO A 45 -0.86 25.21 11.67
N ALA A 46 -2.08 25.20 11.15
CA ALA A 46 -3.02 24.12 11.43
C ALA A 46 -2.44 22.80 10.90
N SER A 47 -2.57 21.71 11.63
CA SER A 47 -2.12 20.38 11.23
C SER A 47 -3.14 19.65 10.35
N GLN A 48 -4.43 19.94 10.51
CA GLN A 48 -5.50 19.37 9.70
C GLN A 48 -6.60 20.39 9.46
N LEU A 49 -7.23 20.32 8.29
CA LEU A 49 -8.38 21.14 7.94
C LEU A 49 -9.52 20.22 7.45
N VAL A 50 -10.73 20.42 7.96
CA VAL A 50 -11.89 19.59 7.60
C VAL A 50 -13.11 20.49 7.42
N SER A 51 -13.91 20.25 6.38
CA SER A 51 -15.24 20.88 6.25
C SER A 51 -16.33 19.97 6.79
N VAL A 52 -17.23 20.53 7.59
CA VAL A 52 -18.47 19.88 8.02
C VAL A 52 -19.63 20.85 7.84
N GLY A 53 -20.54 20.51 6.92
CA GLY A 53 -21.60 21.43 6.52
C GLY A 53 -21.01 22.73 5.96
N GLU A 54 -21.42 23.87 6.52
CA GLU A 54 -20.96 25.20 6.12
C GLU A 54 -19.71 25.68 6.89
N TYR A 55 -19.17 24.85 7.80
CA TYR A 55 -18.06 25.23 8.65
C TYR A 55 -16.75 24.56 8.23
N THR A 56 -15.65 25.30 8.37
CA THR A 56 -14.28 24.77 8.22
C THR A 56 -13.61 24.72 9.59
N TYR A 57 -13.03 23.57 9.91
CA TYR A 57 -12.36 23.28 11.17
C TYR A 57 -10.86 23.29 10.94
N ALA A 58 -10.15 24.15 11.65
CA ALA A 58 -8.69 24.16 11.68
C ALA A 58 -8.21 23.54 12.99
N TRP A 59 -7.61 22.36 12.89
CA TRP A 59 -7.04 21.66 14.04
C TRP A 59 -5.54 21.93 14.14
N TYR A 60 -5.12 22.37 15.31
CA TYR A 60 -3.72 22.60 15.64
C TYR A 60 -3.23 21.47 16.54
N SER A 61 -2.02 20.96 16.28
CA SER A 61 -1.30 20.10 17.22
C SER A 61 -1.38 20.74 18.62
N TYR A 62 -1.56 19.95 19.69
CA TYR A 62 -1.95 20.36 21.07
C TYR A 62 -3.46 20.47 21.36
N GLY A 63 -4.33 20.02 20.44
CA GLY A 63 -5.77 19.84 20.74
C GLY A 63 -6.52 21.16 20.82
N CYS A 64 -6.15 22.13 19.97
CA CYS A 64 -6.92 23.35 19.73
C CYS A 64 -7.67 23.22 18.41
N ILE A 65 -8.95 23.55 18.39
CA ILE A 65 -9.77 23.57 17.18
C ILE A 65 -10.36 24.97 17.02
N GLU A 66 -10.10 25.60 15.90
CA GLU A 66 -10.77 26.82 15.47
C GLU A 66 -11.88 26.45 14.46
N VAL A 67 -13.05 27.06 14.60
CA VAL A 67 -14.21 26.85 13.74
C VAL A 67 -14.51 28.12 12.97
N TYR A 68 -14.57 28.00 11.65
CA TYR A 68 -14.77 29.10 10.72
C TYR A 68 -16.06 28.95 9.92
N SER A 69 -16.68 30.07 9.57
CA SER A 69 -17.65 30.16 8.46
C SER A 69 -17.09 31.15 7.44
N GLY A 70 -16.81 30.66 6.23
CA GLY A 70 -15.90 31.34 5.30
C GLY A 70 -14.54 31.57 5.98
N HIS A 71 -14.05 32.80 5.94
CA HIS A 71 -12.84 33.24 6.65
C HIS A 71 -13.11 33.83 8.05
N THR A 72 -14.35 33.84 8.54
CA THR A 72 -14.70 34.42 9.85
C THR A 72 -14.57 33.38 10.95
N LEU A 73 -13.72 33.66 11.95
CA LEU A 73 -13.57 32.82 13.13
C LEU A 73 -14.81 32.94 14.03
N LEU A 74 -15.51 31.83 14.24
CA LEU A 74 -16.71 31.77 15.07
C LEU A 74 -16.42 31.33 16.50
N LYS A 75 -15.58 30.29 16.65
CA LYS A 75 -15.35 29.65 17.95
C LYS A 75 -13.97 29.03 18.02
N VAL A 76 -13.41 29.01 19.24
CA VAL A 76 -12.15 28.36 19.54
C VAL A 76 -12.35 27.39 20.70
N PHE A 77 -12.06 26.12 20.47
CA PHE A 77 -11.99 25.09 21.50
C PHE A 77 -10.53 24.91 21.91
N LYS A 78 -10.21 25.21 23.17
CA LYS A 78 -8.82 25.17 23.67
C LYS A 78 -8.56 23.88 24.46
N GLN A 79 -7.49 23.19 24.07
CA GLN A 79 -6.89 22.02 24.72
C GLN A 79 -7.83 20.80 24.87
N LYS A 80 -7.24 19.61 24.78
CA LYS A 80 -7.90 18.32 25.00
C LYS A 80 -9.10 18.01 24.07
N VAL A 81 -9.21 18.66 22.92
CA VAL A 81 -10.18 18.25 21.89
C VAL A 81 -9.51 17.52 20.73
N ARG A 82 -10.23 16.59 20.10
CA ARG A 82 -9.81 15.86 18.91
C ARG A 82 -10.91 15.83 17.86
N LEU A 83 -10.53 15.80 16.58
CA LEU A 83 -11.47 15.54 15.50
C LEU A 83 -11.98 14.09 15.60
N LEU A 84 -13.28 13.92 15.38
CA LEU A 84 -13.90 12.61 15.17
C LEU A 84 -13.90 12.28 13.68
N ASN A 85 -14.16 11.02 13.33
CA ASN A 85 -14.30 10.62 11.93
C ASN A 85 -15.37 11.48 11.23
N GLY A 86 -15.22 11.72 9.91
CA GLY A 86 -16.08 12.65 9.17
C GLY A 86 -17.60 12.39 9.24
N GLU A 87 -18.01 11.15 9.52
CA GLU A 87 -19.41 10.77 9.74
C GLU A 87 -20.00 11.27 11.07
N ALA A 88 -19.14 11.71 12.00
CA ALA A 88 -19.58 12.26 13.27
C ALA A 88 -20.36 13.56 13.10
N GLY A 89 -20.24 14.26 11.96
CA GLY A 89 -20.91 15.53 11.71
C GLY A 89 -20.29 16.67 12.54
N ALA A 90 -21.11 17.64 12.96
CA ALA A 90 -20.67 18.85 13.67
C ALA A 90 -20.35 18.58 15.16
N TYR A 91 -19.53 17.56 15.42
CA TYR A 91 -19.19 17.08 16.75
C TYR A 91 -17.69 16.81 16.88
N ILE A 92 -17.14 17.04 18.07
CA ILE A 92 -15.72 16.84 18.38
C ILE A 92 -15.56 15.98 19.63
N GLY A 93 -14.49 15.20 19.69
CA GLY A 93 -14.13 14.46 20.90
C GLY A 93 -13.49 15.41 21.91
N HIS A 94 -13.82 15.25 23.18
CA HIS A 94 -13.27 16.02 24.28
C HIS A 94 -12.74 15.08 25.35
N HIS A 95 -11.44 15.19 25.59
CA HIS A 95 -10.72 14.42 26.58
C HIS A 95 -10.61 15.21 27.89
N THR A 96 -10.81 14.53 28.99
CA THR A 96 -10.65 15.05 30.34
C THR A 96 -9.67 14.19 31.09
N TRP A 97 -8.87 14.84 31.93
CA TRP A 97 -7.90 14.20 32.80
C TRP A 97 -8.00 14.89 34.14
N ASP A 98 -8.32 14.14 35.18
CA ASP A 98 -8.27 14.59 36.56
C ASP A 98 -6.86 14.29 37.10
N PRO A 99 -6.03 15.33 37.36
CA PRO A 99 -4.67 15.12 37.84
C PRO A 99 -4.61 14.55 39.26
N LYS A 100 -5.70 14.61 40.05
CA LYS A 100 -5.74 14.08 41.42
C LYS A 100 -6.06 12.60 41.45
N THR A 101 -7.04 12.17 40.65
CA THR A 101 -7.42 10.75 40.57
C THR A 101 -6.63 9.99 39.50
N LEU A 102 -5.91 10.73 38.64
CA LEU A 102 -5.28 10.24 37.41
C LEU A 102 -6.28 9.59 36.42
N GLU A 103 -7.58 9.80 36.64
CA GLU A 103 -8.62 9.27 35.77
C GLU A 103 -8.70 10.08 34.49
N THR A 104 -8.86 9.37 33.39
CA THR A 104 -9.14 9.96 32.09
C THR A 104 -10.58 9.65 31.71
N GLY A 105 -11.23 10.59 31.04
CA GLY A 105 -12.59 10.42 30.52
C GLY A 105 -12.77 11.14 29.21
N GLU A 106 -13.56 10.59 28.31
CA GLU A 106 -13.97 11.26 27.07
C GLU A 106 -15.45 11.64 27.11
N ASN A 107 -15.78 12.67 26.33
CA ASN A 107 -17.13 13.03 25.94
C ASN A 107 -17.11 13.47 24.47
N ILE A 108 -18.28 13.64 23.88
CA ILE A 108 -18.44 14.26 22.58
C ILE A 108 -19.11 15.61 22.82
N LEU A 109 -18.59 16.67 22.20
CA LEU A 109 -19.18 18.01 22.28
C LEU A 109 -19.85 18.35 20.95
N SER A 110 -21.05 18.91 21.04
CA SER A 110 -21.72 19.58 19.93
C SER A 110 -20.96 20.86 19.60
N VAL A 111 -20.64 21.08 18.32
CA VAL A 111 -19.90 22.28 17.91
C VAL A 111 -20.71 23.57 18.05
N PRO A 112 -21.98 23.62 17.58
CA PRO A 112 -22.80 24.84 17.65
C PRO A 112 -22.86 25.48 19.04
N ASP A 113 -23.14 24.69 20.07
CA ASP A 113 -23.38 25.18 21.44
C ASP A 113 -22.25 24.79 22.42
N GLY A 114 -21.41 23.81 22.09
CA GLY A 114 -20.35 23.30 22.98
C GLY A 114 -20.86 22.33 24.05
N GLN A 115 -22.12 21.91 23.98
CA GLN A 115 -22.71 21.06 25.01
C GLN A 115 -22.23 19.60 24.88
N PRO A 116 -21.97 18.91 26.01
CA PRO A 116 -21.64 17.49 25.99
C PRO A 116 -22.85 16.64 25.60
N LEU A 117 -22.58 15.55 24.90
CA LEU A 117 -23.61 14.60 24.47
C LEU A 117 -23.93 13.58 25.55
N LEU A 118 -22.94 13.24 26.38
CA LEU A 118 -23.10 12.35 27.52
C LEU A 118 -23.22 13.15 28.81
N ALA A 119 -24.11 12.73 29.70
CA ALA A 119 -24.33 13.38 31.00
C ALA A 119 -23.06 13.38 31.89
N GLN A 120 -22.16 12.42 31.68
CA GLN A 120 -20.87 12.32 32.36
C GLN A 120 -19.78 11.90 31.37
N ASN A 121 -18.52 12.23 31.69
CA ASN A 121 -17.38 11.72 30.93
C ASN A 121 -17.22 10.22 31.20
N VAL A 122 -16.80 9.49 30.17
CA VAL A 122 -16.72 8.03 30.23
C VAL A 122 -15.30 7.52 29.93
N PRO A 123 -14.90 6.38 30.49
CA PRO A 123 -13.56 5.81 30.32
C PRO A 123 -13.41 5.05 28.99
N TYR A 124 -14.03 5.53 27.92
CA TYR A 124 -13.99 4.93 26.59
C TYR A 124 -13.43 5.93 25.58
N ARG A 125 -12.75 5.42 24.55
CA ARG A 125 -12.55 6.16 23.31
C ARG A 125 -13.87 6.19 22.56
N LEU A 126 -14.38 7.38 22.29
CA LEU A 126 -15.72 7.55 21.71
C LEU A 126 -15.73 7.67 20.18
N TYR A 127 -16.76 7.07 19.59
CA TYR A 127 -17.15 7.17 18.19
C TYR A 127 -18.64 7.56 18.11
N LYS A 128 -18.99 8.40 17.14
CA LYS A 128 -20.38 8.80 16.86
C LYS A 128 -20.79 8.26 15.49
N MET A 129 -21.91 7.57 15.43
CA MET A 129 -22.46 6.95 14.21
C MET A 129 -23.95 7.33 14.09
N GLY A 130 -24.23 8.44 13.42
CA GLY A 130 -25.58 9.03 13.48
C GLY A 130 -25.94 9.37 14.92
N GLU A 131 -27.07 8.87 15.41
CA GLU A 131 -27.52 9.07 16.81
C GLU A 131 -26.83 8.13 17.81
N GLU A 132 -26.08 7.14 17.34
CA GLU A 132 -25.47 6.12 18.19
C GLU A 132 -24.09 6.56 18.70
N ILE A 133 -23.82 6.24 19.97
CA ILE A 133 -22.53 6.47 20.61
C ILE A 133 -21.90 5.12 20.92
N ILE A 134 -20.73 4.88 20.34
CA ILE A 134 -19.96 3.66 20.54
C ILE A 134 -18.70 4.01 21.33
N GLY A 135 -18.52 3.34 22.47
CA GLY A 135 -17.32 3.41 23.28
C GLY A 135 -16.41 2.22 22.98
N TYR A 136 -15.11 2.46 22.88
CA TYR A 136 -14.11 1.41 22.78
C TYR A 136 -13.09 1.56 23.91
N ARG A 137 -12.68 0.44 24.48
CA ARG A 137 -11.65 0.39 25.49
C ARG A 137 -10.45 -0.38 24.96
N ASP A 138 -9.41 0.35 24.57
CA ASP A 138 -8.24 -0.20 23.86
C ASP A 138 -7.60 -1.38 24.61
N PHE A 139 -7.26 -1.21 25.90
CA PHE A 139 -6.57 -2.24 26.70
C PHE A 139 -7.42 -3.48 27.01
N GLU A 140 -8.74 -3.34 27.08
CA GLU A 140 -9.62 -4.49 27.33
C GLU A 140 -10.16 -5.08 26.01
N SER A 141 -9.91 -4.43 24.88
CA SER A 141 -10.47 -4.76 23.56
C SER A 141 -11.98 -4.94 23.59
N LYS A 142 -12.67 -4.06 24.33
CA LYS A 142 -14.12 -4.06 24.52
C LYS A 142 -14.78 -2.94 23.77
N LEU A 143 -15.79 -3.28 22.98
CA LEU A 143 -16.65 -2.35 22.27
C LEU A 143 -18.02 -2.31 22.94
N SER A 144 -18.52 -1.13 23.27
CA SER A 144 -19.81 -0.95 23.93
C SER A 144 -20.67 0.07 23.19
N ARG A 145 -21.97 -0.18 23.09
CA ARG A 145 -22.95 0.86 22.74
C ARG A 145 -23.39 1.55 24.02
N LEU A 146 -23.38 2.88 24.03
CA LEU A 146 -23.67 3.68 25.22
C LEU A 146 -25.02 4.38 25.13
N ASN A 147 -25.69 4.58 26.26
CA ASN A 147 -26.84 5.48 26.37
C ASN A 147 -26.39 6.94 26.63
N SER A 148 -27.34 7.89 26.65
CA SER A 148 -27.06 9.31 26.92
C SER A 148 -26.48 9.59 28.31
N SER A 149 -26.66 8.66 29.27
CA SER A 149 -26.04 8.74 30.59
C SER A 149 -24.59 8.25 30.60
N GLY A 150 -24.10 7.67 29.50
CA GLY A 150 -22.76 7.09 29.37
C GLY A 150 -22.65 5.65 29.87
N GLU A 151 -23.76 4.98 30.17
CA GLU A 151 -23.78 3.57 30.59
C GLU A 151 -23.81 2.65 29.36
N ALA A 152 -23.12 1.51 29.44
CA ALA A 152 -23.11 0.51 28.39
C ALA A 152 -24.45 -0.23 28.32
N LEU A 153 -25.14 -0.14 27.18
CA LEU A 153 -26.33 -0.93 26.86
C LEU A 153 -25.96 -2.39 26.61
N TRP A 154 -24.85 -2.61 25.92
CA TRP A 154 -24.21 -3.91 25.75
C TRP A 154 -22.70 -3.71 25.54
N THR A 155 -21.95 -4.80 25.73
CA THR A 155 -20.51 -4.85 25.47
C THR A 155 -20.20 -6.10 24.67
N PHE A 156 -19.40 -5.94 23.62
CA PHE A 156 -18.85 -6.98 22.78
C PHE A 156 -17.34 -7.06 23.02
N ASP A 157 -16.88 -8.25 23.41
CA ASP A 157 -15.45 -8.55 23.50
C ASP A 157 -14.95 -8.87 22.08
N LEU A 158 -13.97 -8.10 21.59
CA LEU A 158 -13.33 -8.44 20.31
C LEU A 158 -12.66 -9.81 20.43
N PRO A 159 -12.73 -10.66 19.39
CA PRO A 159 -12.07 -11.95 19.40
C PRO A 159 -10.55 -11.76 19.47
N LEU A 160 -10.01 -11.92 20.68
CA LEU A 160 -8.58 -11.86 20.99
C LEU A 160 -7.93 -13.21 20.66
N ARG A 161 -7.09 -13.25 19.61
CA ARG A 161 -5.73 -13.85 19.62
C ARG A 161 -5.22 -14.14 18.21
N ASP A 162 -3.93 -13.90 18.07
CA ASP A 162 -2.97 -14.71 17.32
C ASP A 162 -2.26 -15.47 18.44
N SER A 163 -2.52 -16.76 18.53
CA SER A 163 -1.99 -17.62 19.60
C SER A 163 -0.49 -17.89 19.48
N SER A 164 0.14 -17.43 18.38
CA SER A 164 1.55 -17.69 18.10
C SER A 164 2.54 -16.77 18.83
N SER A 165 2.06 -15.68 19.44
CA SER A 165 2.92 -14.73 20.13
C SER A 165 2.47 -14.51 21.57
N ASN A 166 3.37 -14.76 22.52
CA ASN A 166 3.20 -14.38 23.93
C ASN A 166 3.38 -12.87 24.16
N ASP A 167 3.43 -12.06 23.09
CA ASP A 167 3.57 -10.62 23.15
C ASP A 167 2.19 -9.95 23.32
N PRO A 168 1.91 -9.30 24.46
CA PRO A 168 0.66 -8.57 24.67
C PRO A 168 0.46 -7.40 23.68
N ASP A 169 1.51 -6.91 23.02
CA ASP A 169 1.42 -5.86 22.00
C ASP A 169 0.95 -6.40 20.63
N ASN A 170 0.87 -7.72 20.48
CA ASN A 170 0.44 -8.39 19.25
C ASN A 170 -0.99 -8.96 19.40
N LEU A 171 -1.89 -8.17 19.98
CA LEU A 171 -3.33 -8.47 20.04
C LEU A 171 -4.07 -7.74 18.92
N ASP A 172 -5.14 -8.36 18.40
CA ASP A 172 -6.03 -7.67 17.47
C ASP A 172 -6.77 -6.55 18.20
N HIS A 173 -6.92 -5.42 17.53
CA HIS A 173 -7.58 -4.25 18.08
C HIS A 173 -8.54 -3.63 17.07
N LEU A 174 -9.55 -2.92 17.57
CA LEU A 174 -10.40 -2.10 16.72
C LEU A 174 -9.55 -1.10 15.93
N GLU A 175 -9.65 -1.16 14.61
CA GLU A 175 -9.06 -0.17 13.72
C GLU A 175 -10.06 0.97 13.50
N LYS A 176 -11.29 0.63 13.12
CA LYS A 176 -12.33 1.60 12.79
C LYS A 176 -13.73 1.06 13.04
N VAL A 177 -14.60 1.91 13.57
CA VAL A 177 -16.06 1.74 13.46
C VAL A 177 -16.47 2.34 12.11
N LEU A 178 -17.00 1.50 11.22
CA LEU A 178 -17.23 1.85 9.83
C LEU A 178 -18.56 2.54 9.57
N GLY A 179 -19.63 2.12 10.25
CA GLY A 179 -20.97 2.69 10.03
C GLY A 179 -22.09 1.72 10.39
N ILE A 180 -23.34 2.19 10.21
CA ILE A 180 -24.55 1.44 10.56
C ILE A 180 -25.46 1.29 9.34
N ALA A 181 -25.92 0.05 9.10
CA ALA A 181 -26.87 -0.27 8.04
C ALA A 181 -27.91 -1.31 8.52
N GLN A 182 -29.20 -0.96 8.47
CA GLN A 182 -30.32 -1.85 8.81
C GLN A 182 -30.11 -2.59 10.16
N GLY A 183 -29.77 -1.85 11.21
CA GLY A 183 -29.52 -2.42 12.55
C GLY A 183 -28.21 -3.22 12.68
N ARG A 184 -27.27 -3.07 11.74
CA ARG A 184 -25.94 -3.70 11.80
C ARG A 184 -24.87 -2.65 12.00
N LEU A 185 -24.11 -2.76 13.08
CA LEU A 185 -22.90 -1.99 13.31
C LEU A 185 -21.72 -2.71 12.66
N TRP A 186 -21.01 -2.04 11.76
CA TRP A 186 -19.85 -2.60 11.09
C TRP A 186 -18.57 -2.06 11.70
N ILE A 187 -17.63 -2.97 11.99
CA ILE A 187 -16.31 -2.64 12.52
C ILE A 187 -15.24 -3.37 11.74
N CYS A 188 -14.06 -2.76 11.63
CA CYS A 188 -12.86 -3.45 11.18
C CYS A 188 -11.76 -3.42 12.24
N THR A 189 -10.93 -4.45 12.22
CA THR A 189 -9.82 -4.65 13.15
C THR A 189 -8.49 -4.53 12.43
N ARG A 190 -7.41 -4.32 13.20
CA ARG A 190 -6.06 -4.18 12.66
C ARG A 190 -5.59 -5.42 11.90
N TRP A 191 -6.15 -6.58 12.19
CA TRP A 191 -5.86 -7.82 11.47
C TRP A 191 -6.83 -8.12 10.34
N PHE A 192 -7.33 -7.08 9.69
CA PHE A 192 -8.11 -7.22 8.46
C PHE A 192 -9.35 -8.12 8.66
N ARG A 193 -10.01 -7.99 9.81
CA ARG A 193 -11.32 -8.59 10.04
C ARG A 193 -12.39 -7.53 9.84
N LEU A 194 -13.51 -7.94 9.26
CA LEU A 194 -14.72 -7.15 9.12
C LEU A 194 -15.87 -7.86 9.82
N ILE A 195 -16.41 -7.23 10.86
CA ILE A 195 -17.43 -7.83 11.73
C ILE A 195 -18.68 -6.97 11.67
N ALA A 196 -19.82 -7.62 11.41
CA ALA A 196 -21.15 -7.04 11.58
C ALA A 196 -21.72 -7.48 12.93
N LEU A 197 -22.01 -6.53 13.80
CA LEU A 197 -22.70 -6.74 15.07
C LEU A 197 -24.16 -6.32 14.93
N ASP A 198 -25.06 -7.04 15.59
CA ASP A 198 -26.43 -6.59 15.81
C ASP A 198 -26.41 -5.36 16.72
N LEU A 199 -26.98 -4.25 16.27
CA LEU A 199 -26.91 -2.97 16.96
C LEU A 199 -27.62 -2.98 18.32
N GLU A 200 -28.67 -3.79 18.47
CA GLU A 200 -29.46 -3.84 19.70
C GLU A 200 -28.84 -4.77 20.74
N THR A 201 -28.22 -5.87 20.30
CA THR A 201 -27.73 -6.93 21.21
C THR A 201 -26.21 -7.03 21.31
N GLY A 202 -25.47 -6.40 20.40
CA GLY A 202 -24.01 -6.50 20.31
C GLY A 202 -23.48 -7.85 19.81
N LYS A 203 -24.37 -8.77 19.40
CA LYS A 203 -23.97 -10.12 18.96
C LYS A 203 -23.46 -10.12 17.51
N PRO A 204 -22.43 -10.91 17.19
CA PRO A 204 -21.94 -11.00 15.81
C PRO A 204 -22.96 -11.67 14.90
N ILE A 205 -23.30 -11.00 13.81
CA ILE A 205 -24.20 -11.49 12.75
C ILE A 205 -23.40 -12.11 11.62
N ARG A 206 -22.31 -11.44 11.20
CA ARG A 206 -21.47 -11.87 10.09
C ARG A 206 -20.03 -11.47 10.33
N GLN A 207 -19.12 -12.34 9.91
CA GLN A 207 -17.68 -12.17 10.14
C GLN A 207 -16.93 -12.51 8.85
N PHE A 208 -16.03 -11.62 8.44
CA PHE A 208 -15.14 -11.79 7.30
C PHE A 208 -13.71 -11.55 7.74
N SER A 209 -12.78 -12.31 7.15
CA SER A 209 -11.35 -12.20 7.46
C SER A 209 -10.52 -12.14 6.19
N GLY A 210 -9.41 -11.42 6.24
CA GLY A 210 -8.39 -11.41 5.21
C GLY A 210 -7.64 -12.74 5.14
N ARG A 211 -6.97 -12.98 4.00
CA ARG A 211 -6.22 -14.23 3.76
C ARG A 211 -5.04 -14.45 4.72
N VAL A 212 -4.60 -13.41 5.42
CA VAL A 212 -3.38 -13.36 6.23
C VAL A 212 -3.55 -14.06 7.59
N CYS A 213 -4.77 -14.15 8.11
CA CYS A 213 -5.04 -14.74 9.42
C CYS A 213 -5.26 -16.26 9.29
N ILE A 214 -4.19 -17.05 9.40
CA ILE A 214 -4.20 -18.51 9.24
C ILE A 214 -5.18 -19.18 10.23
N GLU A 215 -5.27 -18.66 11.45
CA GLU A 215 -6.18 -19.18 12.49
C GLU A 215 -7.66 -19.03 12.09
N ASP A 216 -7.99 -18.02 11.28
CA ASP A 216 -9.37 -17.74 10.88
C ASP A 216 -9.89 -18.73 9.80
N TYR A 217 -9.01 -19.55 9.21
CA TYR A 217 -9.44 -20.62 8.29
C TYR A 217 -10.21 -21.74 8.98
N TYR A 218 -10.02 -21.89 10.30
CA TYR A 218 -10.64 -22.95 11.10
C TYR A 218 -11.81 -22.44 11.95
N SER A 219 -12.29 -21.21 11.69
CA SER A 219 -13.35 -20.55 12.46
C SER A 219 -14.54 -20.13 11.59
N ASN A 220 -15.50 -19.40 12.16
CA ASN A 220 -16.75 -19.02 11.48
C ASN A 220 -16.61 -17.85 10.48
N TYR A 221 -15.38 -17.48 10.12
CA TYR A 221 -15.10 -16.37 9.24
C TYR A 221 -15.23 -16.75 7.76
N THR A 222 -15.74 -15.81 6.96
CA THR A 222 -15.69 -15.93 5.50
C THR A 222 -14.42 -15.23 4.98
N ILE A 223 -13.54 -15.98 4.33
CA ILE A 223 -12.26 -15.44 3.84
C ILE A 223 -12.45 -14.60 2.56
N ILE A 224 -11.89 -13.39 2.56
CA ILE A 224 -11.91 -12.44 1.43
C ILE A 224 -10.49 -11.89 1.17
N ASP A 225 -9.92 -12.20 0.01
CA ASP A 225 -8.54 -11.76 -0.37
C ASP A 225 -8.41 -10.24 -0.54
N SER A 226 -9.52 -9.54 -0.78
CA SER A 226 -9.60 -8.09 -0.91
C SER A 226 -9.79 -7.35 0.41
N LEU A 227 -9.81 -8.05 1.54
CA LEU A 227 -9.99 -7.44 2.85
C LEU A 227 -8.65 -6.90 3.36
N ARG A 228 -8.40 -5.62 3.10
CA ARG A 228 -7.28 -4.86 3.70
C ARG A 228 -7.73 -3.47 4.11
N TRP A 229 -8.30 -2.70 3.18
CA TRP A 229 -8.91 -1.40 3.46
C TRP A 229 -10.43 -1.47 3.31
N CYS A 230 -11.16 -0.88 4.26
CA CYS A 230 -12.61 -0.92 4.32
C CYS A 230 -13.20 0.49 4.23
N PHE A 231 -14.11 0.70 3.28
CA PHE A 231 -14.81 1.97 3.09
C PHE A 231 -16.32 1.76 3.16
N PHE A 232 -16.97 2.48 4.06
CA PHE A 232 -18.43 2.50 4.16
C PHE A 232 -18.99 3.59 3.26
N ARG A 233 -19.95 3.22 2.40
CA ARG A 233 -20.67 4.15 1.54
C ARG A 233 -22.03 4.43 2.15
N GLU A 234 -22.15 5.59 2.80
CA GLU A 234 -23.34 5.94 3.57
C GLU A 234 -24.61 6.00 2.71
N ALA A 235 -24.54 6.54 1.49
CA ALA A 235 -25.70 6.69 0.62
C ALA A 235 -26.22 5.35 0.07
N GLU A 236 -25.31 4.47 -0.38
CA GLU A 236 -25.64 3.17 -0.95
C GLU A 236 -25.80 2.07 0.11
N LYS A 237 -25.32 2.31 1.33
CA LYS A 237 -25.20 1.32 2.41
C LYS A 237 -24.44 0.08 1.96
N ASP A 238 -23.31 0.31 1.31
CA ASP A 238 -22.37 -0.71 0.85
C ASP A 238 -21.00 -0.54 1.53
N ILE A 239 -20.27 -1.64 1.68
CA ILE A 239 -18.87 -1.64 2.12
C ILE A 239 -17.99 -2.04 0.94
N VAL A 240 -17.06 -1.17 0.58
CA VAL A 240 -16.03 -1.44 -0.43
C VAL A 240 -14.76 -1.90 0.28
N LEU A 241 -14.33 -3.11 -0.04
CA LEU A 241 -13.09 -3.72 0.40
C LEU A 241 -12.06 -3.63 -0.74
N VAL A 242 -10.87 -3.17 -0.41
CA VAL A 242 -9.78 -2.97 -1.37
C VAL A 242 -8.53 -3.67 -0.85
N SER A 243 -7.83 -4.36 -1.76
CA SER A 243 -6.45 -4.81 -1.56
C SER A 243 -5.68 -4.79 -2.88
N ASN A 244 -4.38 -5.13 -2.84
CA ASN A 244 -3.55 -5.30 -4.03
C ASN A 244 -4.06 -6.37 -5.00
N TRP A 245 -4.90 -7.29 -4.52
CA TRP A 245 -5.44 -8.41 -5.28
C TRP A 245 -6.72 -8.02 -6.02
N GLY A 246 -7.52 -7.10 -5.49
CA GLY A 246 -8.84 -6.82 -6.05
C GLY A 246 -9.75 -6.01 -5.16
N ILE A 247 -11.02 -5.98 -5.58
CA ILE A 247 -12.10 -5.24 -4.94
C ILE A 247 -13.24 -6.21 -4.61
N CYS A 248 -13.82 -6.06 -3.43
CA CYS A 248 -15.05 -6.72 -3.03
C CYS A 248 -16.05 -5.68 -2.51
N ILE A 249 -17.30 -5.77 -2.93
CA ILE A 249 -18.37 -4.87 -2.48
C ILE A 249 -19.41 -5.71 -1.75
N ILE A 250 -19.67 -5.35 -0.50
CA ILE A 250 -20.62 -6.02 0.39
C ILE A 250 -21.80 -5.11 0.62
N ASN A 251 -23.02 -5.64 0.51
CA ASN A 251 -24.20 -4.93 0.96
C ASN A 251 -24.21 -4.90 2.49
N ALA A 252 -24.12 -3.72 3.09
CA ALA A 252 -24.00 -3.60 4.54
C ALA A 252 -25.30 -3.92 5.27
N ALA A 253 -26.44 -3.71 4.63
CA ALA A 253 -27.76 -4.03 5.20
C ALA A 253 -28.02 -5.55 5.26
N THR A 254 -27.58 -6.32 4.26
CA THR A 254 -27.81 -7.78 4.23
C THR A 254 -26.58 -8.62 4.60
N ALA A 255 -25.41 -7.99 4.74
CA ALA A 255 -24.11 -8.66 4.94
C ALA A 255 -23.76 -9.68 3.84
N ARG A 256 -24.13 -9.38 2.59
CA ARG A 256 -23.91 -10.25 1.42
C ARG A 256 -22.92 -9.63 0.45
N ILE A 257 -22.06 -10.44 -0.15
CA ILE A 257 -21.16 -10.00 -1.22
C ILE A 257 -22.01 -9.72 -2.46
N ILE A 258 -21.94 -8.48 -2.97
CA ILE A 258 -22.59 -8.04 -4.20
C ILE A 258 -21.69 -8.32 -5.40
N LYS A 259 -20.41 -7.95 -5.29
CA LYS A 259 -19.41 -8.03 -6.36
C LYS A 259 -18.04 -8.39 -5.79
N ARG A 260 -17.25 -9.15 -6.55
CA ARG A 260 -15.83 -9.43 -6.29
C ARG A 260 -15.12 -9.56 -7.63
N TYR A 261 -13.97 -8.90 -7.78
CA TYR A 261 -13.14 -8.99 -8.99
C TYR A 261 -11.70 -8.57 -8.71
N GLY A 262 -10.75 -9.14 -9.46
CA GLY A 262 -9.34 -8.75 -9.41
C GLY A 262 -9.06 -7.49 -10.23
N LEU A 263 -8.13 -6.64 -9.78
CA LEU A 263 -7.73 -5.45 -10.55
C LEU A 263 -7.10 -5.83 -11.90
N SER A 264 -6.27 -6.88 -11.92
CA SER A 264 -5.65 -7.41 -13.14
C SER A 264 -6.65 -7.98 -14.14
N GLU A 265 -7.82 -8.43 -13.67
CA GLU A 265 -8.85 -9.04 -14.52
C GLU A 265 -9.61 -7.99 -15.33
N VAL A 266 -9.86 -6.84 -14.71
CA VAL A 266 -10.71 -5.78 -15.29
C VAL A 266 -9.89 -4.74 -16.05
N ASP A 267 -8.64 -4.49 -15.65
CA ASP A 267 -7.73 -3.59 -16.34
C ASP A 267 -6.27 -4.06 -16.21
N PRO A 268 -5.85 -5.06 -17.02
CA PRO A 268 -4.52 -5.65 -16.94
C PRO A 268 -3.41 -4.65 -17.30
N TYR A 269 -3.69 -3.66 -18.14
CA TYR A 269 -2.69 -2.67 -18.56
C TYR A 269 -2.47 -1.61 -17.48
N GLY A 270 -3.55 -1.06 -16.91
CA GLY A 270 -3.43 -0.12 -15.81
C GLY A 270 -2.82 -0.76 -14.56
N ARG A 271 -3.17 -2.02 -14.26
CA ARG A 271 -2.59 -2.75 -13.13
C ARG A 271 -1.09 -3.02 -13.27
N LYS A 272 -0.57 -3.14 -14.51
CA LYS A 272 0.87 -3.30 -14.79
C LYS A 272 1.70 -2.03 -14.60
N ALA A 273 1.06 -0.87 -14.42
CA ALA A 273 1.79 0.38 -14.22
C ALA A 273 2.45 0.50 -12.84
N PHE A 274 2.00 -0.30 -11.86
CA PHE A 274 2.49 -0.25 -10.48
C PHE A 274 2.55 -1.66 -9.86
N ASP A 275 3.39 -1.85 -8.85
CA ASP A 275 3.53 -3.13 -8.14
C ASP A 275 2.55 -3.24 -6.97
N THR A 276 2.53 -2.21 -6.12
CA THR A 276 1.68 -2.13 -4.94
C THR A 276 0.87 -0.84 -4.91
N LEU A 277 -0.36 -0.93 -4.39
CA LEU A 277 -1.18 0.22 -4.00
C LEU A 277 -1.18 0.35 -2.48
N ASN A 278 -1.24 1.58 -2.00
CA ASN A 278 -1.31 1.89 -0.59
C ASN A 278 -2.17 3.15 -0.35
N ALA A 279 -2.52 3.35 0.91
CA ALA A 279 -3.32 4.48 1.41
C ALA A 279 -4.52 4.84 0.50
N PRO A 280 -5.36 3.86 0.10
CA PRO A 280 -6.49 4.17 -0.76
C PRO A 280 -7.48 5.10 -0.06
N GLN A 281 -8.17 5.94 -0.84
CA GLN A 281 -9.33 6.72 -0.39
C GLN A 281 -10.48 6.57 -1.38
N LEU A 282 -11.70 6.62 -0.86
CA LEU A 282 -12.90 6.44 -1.67
C LEU A 282 -13.71 7.74 -1.77
N TYR A 283 -13.92 8.20 -2.99
CA TYR A 283 -14.68 9.40 -3.33
C TYR A 283 -15.82 9.03 -4.30
N GLY A 284 -16.97 8.65 -3.71
CA GLY A 284 -18.10 8.10 -4.47
C GLY A 284 -17.69 6.79 -5.16
N GLU A 285 -17.61 6.83 -6.49
CA GLU A 285 -17.20 5.68 -7.32
C GLU A 285 -15.71 5.70 -7.70
N HIS A 286 -14.95 6.70 -7.25
CA HIS A 286 -13.52 6.80 -7.55
C HIS A 286 -12.67 6.41 -6.35
N LEU A 287 -11.83 5.40 -6.54
CA LEU A 287 -10.82 4.99 -5.58
C LEU A 287 -9.50 5.65 -5.95
N THR A 288 -9.01 6.56 -5.11
CA THR A 288 -7.66 7.11 -5.23
C THR A 288 -6.68 6.24 -4.45
N PHE A 289 -5.41 6.26 -4.84
CA PHE A 289 -4.35 5.53 -4.13
C PHE A 289 -2.98 6.14 -4.44
N ILE A 290 -2.02 5.89 -3.56
CA ILE A 290 -0.59 6.02 -3.88
C ILE A 290 -0.05 4.65 -4.25
N ALA A 291 0.99 4.62 -5.07
CA ALA A 291 1.51 3.38 -5.61
C ALA A 291 3.02 3.43 -5.81
N GLU A 292 3.61 2.24 -5.75
CA GLU A 292 5.00 1.99 -6.11
C GLU A 292 5.05 1.60 -7.58
N ARG A 293 5.87 2.32 -8.36
CA ARG A 293 5.96 2.10 -9.80
C ARG A 293 6.63 0.76 -10.08
N HIS A 294 6.15 0.09 -11.12
CA HIS A 294 6.79 -1.13 -11.62
C HIS A 294 8.23 -0.81 -12.04
N TYR A 295 9.22 -1.46 -11.44
CA TYR A 295 10.68 -1.31 -11.66
C TYR A 295 11.37 -0.09 -11.02
N ALA A 296 10.67 0.74 -10.25
CA ALA A 296 11.33 1.82 -9.51
C ALA A 296 11.94 1.31 -8.20
N LEU A 297 13.19 1.69 -7.92
CA LEU A 297 13.82 1.45 -6.63
C LEU A 297 13.28 2.48 -5.64
N ASP A 298 12.59 1.98 -4.62
CA ASP A 298 12.22 2.66 -3.39
C ASP A 298 11.14 3.78 -3.46
N GLY A 299 9.99 3.46 -2.85
CA GLY A 299 9.01 4.43 -2.36
C GLY A 299 7.75 4.60 -3.19
N TYR A 300 6.69 5.12 -2.57
CA TYR A 300 5.44 5.48 -3.25
C TYR A 300 5.66 6.76 -4.06
N ARG A 301 6.06 6.66 -5.33
CA ARG A 301 6.35 7.83 -6.19
C ARG A 301 5.24 8.19 -7.16
N CYS A 302 4.28 7.29 -7.36
CA CYS A 302 3.15 7.50 -8.25
C CYS A 302 1.82 7.48 -7.50
N ALA A 303 0.80 8.07 -8.11
CA ALA A 303 -0.55 8.07 -7.57
C ALA A 303 -1.56 7.80 -8.68
N GLY A 304 -2.73 7.26 -8.33
CA GLY A 304 -3.70 6.82 -9.34
C GLY A 304 -5.15 6.92 -8.89
N ILE A 305 -6.04 6.80 -9.88
CA ILE A 305 -7.49 6.77 -9.72
C ILE A 305 -8.04 5.54 -10.44
N PHE A 306 -8.79 4.73 -9.72
CA PHE A 306 -9.55 3.61 -10.25
C PHE A 306 -11.05 3.91 -10.15
N ASP A 307 -11.80 3.77 -11.24
CA ASP A 307 -13.25 3.94 -11.23
C ASP A 307 -13.93 2.58 -10.99
N LEU A 308 -14.69 2.48 -9.90
CA LEU A 308 -15.39 1.26 -9.46
C LEU A 308 -16.51 0.84 -10.41
N LYS A 309 -17.17 1.79 -11.06
CA LYS A 309 -18.31 1.55 -11.96
C LYS A 309 -17.84 1.12 -13.34
N ALA A 310 -16.85 1.81 -13.89
CA ALA A 310 -16.22 1.51 -15.17
C ALA A 310 -15.20 0.36 -15.07
N ARG A 311 -14.74 0.05 -13.86
CA ARG A 311 -13.75 -1.00 -13.53
C ARG A 311 -12.44 -0.84 -14.28
N LYS A 312 -11.92 0.39 -14.31
CA LYS A 312 -10.69 0.72 -15.04
C LYS A 312 -9.92 1.84 -14.36
N PHE A 313 -8.61 1.86 -14.58
CA PHE A 313 -7.77 2.97 -14.14
C PHE A 313 -8.01 4.18 -15.03
N TYR A 314 -8.31 5.32 -14.42
CA TYR A 314 -8.59 6.59 -15.11
C TYR A 314 -7.34 7.43 -15.29
N TRP A 315 -6.44 7.36 -14.31
CA TRP A 315 -5.22 8.14 -14.29
C TRP A 315 -4.21 7.45 -13.38
N ILE A 316 -2.95 7.46 -13.81
CA ILE A 316 -1.78 7.08 -13.02
C ILE A 316 -0.72 8.11 -13.39
N GLY A 317 -0.26 8.88 -12.40
CA GLY A 317 0.73 9.93 -12.60
C GLY A 317 1.98 9.67 -11.76
N ASP A 318 3.14 9.87 -12.37
CA ASP A 318 4.40 9.99 -11.65
C ASP A 318 4.45 11.38 -11.03
N ILE A 319 4.38 11.44 -9.71
CA ILE A 319 4.35 12.70 -8.95
C ILE A 319 5.76 13.13 -8.61
N ILE A 320 6.57 12.16 -8.20
CA ILE A 320 7.99 12.34 -7.88
C ILE A 320 8.79 11.75 -9.04
N SER A 321 9.71 12.53 -9.59
CA SER A 321 10.56 12.10 -10.70
C SER A 321 11.51 10.97 -10.26
N GLU A 322 11.87 10.07 -11.18
CA GLU A 322 12.94 9.09 -10.94
C GLU A 322 14.29 9.77 -10.63
N GLU A 323 14.48 10.99 -11.15
CA GLU A 323 15.70 11.79 -10.97
C GLU A 323 15.84 12.38 -9.55
N GLU A 324 14.78 12.36 -8.74
CA GLU A 324 14.83 12.85 -7.36
C GLU A 324 15.56 11.89 -6.41
N PRO A 325 16.31 12.43 -5.43
CA PRO A 325 17.16 11.64 -4.54
C PRO A 325 16.40 10.54 -3.79
N ILE A 326 17.12 9.46 -3.49
CA ILE A 326 16.63 8.32 -2.71
C ILE A 326 16.23 8.84 -1.33
N GLY A 327 14.92 8.97 -1.09
CA GLY A 327 14.36 9.51 0.15
C GLY A 327 13.02 10.22 -0.01
N ASN A 328 12.80 10.97 -1.10
CA ASN A 328 11.50 11.59 -1.33
C ASN A 328 10.47 10.55 -1.80
N HIS A 329 9.30 10.56 -1.19
CA HIS A 329 8.18 9.66 -1.49
C HIS A 329 6.86 10.28 -1.05
N LEU A 330 5.76 9.82 -1.63
CA LEU A 330 4.41 10.22 -1.26
C LEU A 330 4.05 9.62 0.10
N LEU A 331 3.44 10.43 0.96
CA LEU A 331 3.14 10.04 2.33
C LEU A 331 1.82 9.28 2.43
N ALA A 332 1.85 8.07 3.01
CA ALA A 332 0.62 7.32 3.30
C ALA A 332 -0.29 8.04 4.31
N GLU A 333 0.29 8.86 5.20
CA GLU A 333 -0.43 9.72 6.15
C GLU A 333 -1.21 10.84 5.45
N PHE A 334 -0.85 11.16 4.20
CA PHE A 334 -1.55 12.11 3.35
C PHE A 334 -1.85 11.44 2.00
N PRO A 335 -2.87 10.57 1.96
CA PRO A 335 -3.23 9.87 0.74
C PRO A 335 -3.67 10.85 -0.35
N LEU A 336 -3.68 10.40 -1.61
CA LEU A 336 -4.17 11.20 -2.74
C LEU A 336 -5.62 11.64 -2.50
N GLN A 337 -5.82 12.95 -2.29
CA GLN A 337 -7.14 13.52 -2.02
C GLN A 337 -7.73 14.11 -3.29
N MET A 338 -9.04 13.91 -3.49
CA MET A 338 -9.76 14.38 -4.67
C MET A 338 -10.92 15.30 -4.27
N ALA A 339 -11.04 16.44 -4.96
CA ALA A 339 -12.19 17.31 -4.82
C ALA A 339 -12.51 18.04 -6.12
N GLY A 340 -13.74 17.88 -6.60
CA GLY A 340 -14.17 18.45 -7.88
C GLY A 340 -13.27 18.00 -9.03
N ASP A 341 -12.61 18.96 -9.67
CA ASP A 341 -11.66 18.75 -10.76
C ASP A 341 -10.19 18.73 -10.30
N LYS A 342 -9.91 18.78 -9.00
CA LYS A 342 -8.56 18.86 -8.45
C LYS A 342 -8.14 17.61 -7.69
N LEU A 343 -6.83 17.36 -7.70
CA LEU A 343 -6.17 16.37 -6.86
C LEU A 343 -5.10 17.05 -6.01
N TYR A 344 -4.98 16.60 -4.77
CA TYR A 344 -4.04 17.10 -3.78
C TYR A 344 -3.21 15.93 -3.25
N ILE A 345 -1.90 16.06 -3.29
CA ILE A 345 -1.00 15.05 -2.76
C ILE A 345 0.25 15.68 -2.15
N LYS A 346 0.74 15.11 -1.06
CA LYS A 346 1.89 15.62 -0.32
C LYS A 346 3.04 14.62 -0.37
N ASP A 347 4.23 15.14 -0.62
CA ASP A 347 5.47 14.39 -0.55
C ASP A 347 6.09 14.43 0.87
N ALA A 348 7.20 13.71 1.04
CA ALA A 348 7.92 13.62 2.30
C ALA A 348 8.59 14.95 2.72
N GLU A 349 8.84 15.84 1.75
CA GLU A 349 9.37 17.19 1.99
C GLU A 349 8.29 18.20 2.41
N SER A 350 7.05 17.75 2.62
CA SER A 350 5.89 18.61 2.90
C SER A 350 5.55 19.58 1.77
N THR A 351 5.91 19.23 0.53
CA THR A 351 5.43 19.91 -0.68
C THR A 351 4.07 19.35 -1.05
N LEU A 352 3.07 20.24 -1.14
CA LEU A 352 1.75 19.93 -1.67
C LEU A 352 1.75 20.14 -3.18
N HIS A 353 1.50 19.08 -3.93
CA HIS A 353 1.28 19.11 -5.37
C HIS A 353 -0.22 19.18 -5.66
N ILE A 354 -0.61 20.14 -6.50
CA ILE A 354 -2.00 20.35 -6.89
C ILE A 354 -2.13 20.09 -8.40
N TYR A 355 -2.98 19.13 -8.74
CA TYR A 355 -3.29 18.78 -10.13
C TYR A 355 -4.71 19.20 -10.49
N GLN A 356 -4.92 19.62 -11.73
CA GLN A 356 -6.24 19.95 -12.27
C GLN A 356 -6.59 19.04 -13.45
N LYS A 357 -7.83 18.57 -13.45
CA LYS A 357 -8.44 17.78 -14.52
C LYS A 357 -8.58 18.63 -15.78
N GLN A 358 -8.06 18.11 -16.88
CA GLN A 358 -8.16 18.70 -18.20
C GLN A 358 -8.96 17.78 -19.12
N TRP A 359 -9.87 18.37 -19.88
CA TRP A 359 -10.55 17.68 -20.97
C TRP A 359 -9.76 17.89 -22.26
N ARG A 360 -9.09 16.84 -22.76
CA ARG A 360 -8.67 16.83 -24.17
C ARG A 360 -9.86 16.36 -25.00
N LEU A 361 -10.54 17.30 -25.66
CA LEU A 361 -11.36 17.01 -26.82
C LEU A 361 -10.44 16.38 -27.88
N TYR A 362 -10.86 15.25 -28.45
CA TYR A 362 -10.25 14.80 -29.69
C TYR A 362 -10.40 15.94 -30.69
N ALA A 363 -9.29 16.47 -31.19
CA ALA A 363 -9.34 17.32 -32.37
C ALA A 363 -10.05 16.49 -33.44
N GLN A 364 -11.26 16.90 -33.82
CA GLN A 364 -11.91 16.36 -35.00
C GLN A 364 -10.93 16.52 -36.15
N VAL A 365 -10.55 15.40 -36.76
CA VAL A 365 -9.97 15.37 -38.09
C VAL A 365 -10.89 16.20 -38.97
N ARG A 366 -10.44 17.38 -39.39
CA ARG A 366 -11.18 18.17 -40.40
C ARG A 366 -11.32 17.28 -41.63
N PRO A 367 -12.54 17.08 -42.18
CA PRO A 367 -12.67 16.59 -43.54
C PRO A 367 -12.00 17.60 -44.47
N GLN A 368 -11.30 17.11 -45.49
CA GLN A 368 -10.82 17.91 -46.61
C GLN A 368 -11.96 18.80 -47.10
N SER A 369 -11.77 20.11 -47.02
CA SER A 369 -12.68 21.08 -47.62
C SER A 369 -12.55 20.99 -49.13
N GLU A 370 -13.64 20.53 -49.75
CA GLU A 370 -13.92 20.56 -51.17
C GLU A 370 -13.80 21.98 -51.74
N VAL A 371 -13.40 21.97 -53.01
CA VAL A 371 -13.32 23.07 -53.96
C VAL A 371 -14.66 23.77 -54.08
N ILE A 372 -14.69 25.11 -53.92
CA ILE A 372 -15.67 25.96 -54.60
C ILE A 372 -14.92 27.09 -55.32
N SER A 373 -14.98 26.99 -56.65
CA SER A 373 -14.62 28.00 -57.62
C SER A 373 -15.62 29.17 -57.56
N THR A 374 -15.12 30.40 -57.49
CA THR A 374 -15.79 31.53 -58.16
C THR A 374 -14.75 32.57 -58.57
N ALA A 375 -14.67 32.80 -59.88
CA ALA A 375 -13.84 33.82 -60.51
C ALA A 375 -14.59 35.15 -60.58
N ALA A 376 -13.88 36.26 -60.35
CA ALA A 376 -14.13 37.54 -61.00
C ALA A 376 -12.83 38.34 -61.05
N GLN A 377 -12.46 38.71 -62.28
CA GLN A 377 -11.23 39.38 -62.69
C GLN A 377 -11.23 40.85 -62.30
N TYR A 378 -10.04 41.41 -62.03
CA TYR A 378 -9.62 42.74 -62.49
C TYR A 378 -8.10 42.76 -62.72
N ILE A 379 -7.68 43.62 -63.64
CA ILE A 379 -6.49 43.58 -64.49
C ILE A 379 -5.25 44.22 -63.81
N THR A 380 -4.09 43.59 -64.05
CA THR A 380 -2.63 43.93 -64.03
C THR A 380 -2.15 45.42 -63.98
N PRO A 381 -0.84 45.77 -63.79
CA PRO A 381 0.38 44.91 -63.73
C PRO A 381 1.53 45.25 -62.73
N ALA A 382 2.40 44.24 -62.55
CA ALA A 382 3.87 44.23 -62.45
C ALA A 382 4.62 45.14 -61.45
N VAL A 383 5.20 44.52 -60.41
CA VAL A 383 6.60 44.75 -59.95
C VAL A 383 7.19 43.45 -59.38
N SER A 384 8.45 43.23 -59.74
CA SER A 384 9.33 42.09 -59.47
C SER A 384 9.58 41.78 -57.99
N ALA A 385 9.59 40.50 -57.59
CA ALA A 385 10.40 40.00 -56.47
C ALA A 385 10.52 38.46 -56.51
N THR A 386 11.77 38.02 -56.42
CA THR A 386 12.31 36.67 -56.54
C THR A 386 11.79 35.70 -55.46
N GLN A 387 11.51 34.45 -55.85
CA GLN A 387 11.18 33.34 -54.95
C GLN A 387 12.42 32.88 -54.14
N PRO A 388 12.28 32.47 -52.85
CA PRO A 388 13.36 31.84 -52.11
C PRO A 388 13.55 30.37 -52.53
N PRO A 389 14.79 29.82 -52.41
CA PRO A 389 15.10 28.47 -52.84
C PRO A 389 14.56 27.40 -51.88
N THR A 390 14.22 26.25 -52.46
CA THR A 390 13.76 25.01 -51.83
C THR A 390 14.84 24.38 -50.94
N GLU A 391 14.40 23.75 -49.85
CA GLU A 391 15.21 23.07 -48.82
C GLU A 391 15.73 21.70 -49.30
N GLU A 392 16.54 21.69 -50.36
CA GLU A 392 17.29 20.52 -50.84
C GLU A 392 18.70 20.96 -51.25
N ASP A 393 19.51 21.42 -50.29
CA ASP A 393 20.99 21.38 -50.37
C ASP A 393 21.62 21.93 -49.08
N ARG A 394 21.58 21.16 -48.00
CA ARG A 394 22.54 21.34 -46.90
C ARG A 394 23.54 20.18 -46.90
N PRO A 395 24.85 20.43 -47.04
CA PRO A 395 25.84 19.36 -46.94
C PRO A 395 25.83 18.79 -45.50
N ILE A 396 25.60 17.49 -45.39
CA ILE A 396 25.74 16.73 -44.14
C ILE A 396 27.22 16.83 -43.72
N PRO A 397 27.53 17.22 -42.46
CA PRO A 397 28.90 17.34 -42.01
C PRO A 397 29.66 15.99 -42.11
N PRO A 398 30.93 15.98 -42.57
CA PRO A 398 31.68 14.77 -42.91
C PRO A 398 31.88 13.79 -41.74
N PHE A 399 31.65 14.23 -40.50
CA PHE A 399 31.65 13.38 -39.30
C PHE A 399 30.51 12.35 -39.30
N VAL A 400 29.32 12.70 -39.80
CA VAL A 400 28.14 11.82 -39.78
C VAL A 400 28.27 10.70 -40.82
N ILE A 401 28.85 11.00 -41.98
CA ILE A 401 29.09 10.01 -43.05
C ILE A 401 30.16 8.99 -42.63
N SER A 402 31.21 9.43 -41.92
CA SER A 402 32.26 8.57 -41.37
C SER A 402 31.76 7.61 -40.28
N LEU A 403 30.82 8.05 -39.45
CA LEU A 403 30.21 7.22 -38.40
C LEU A 403 29.24 6.19 -39.01
N CYS A 404 28.40 6.61 -39.96
CA CYS A 404 27.42 5.74 -40.63
C CYS A 404 28.06 4.62 -41.49
N GLN A 405 29.27 4.81 -42.03
CA GLN A 405 29.97 3.76 -42.79
C GLN A 405 30.67 2.71 -41.90
N LYS A 406 30.93 3.00 -40.61
CA LYS A 406 31.61 2.08 -39.68
C LYS A 406 30.67 1.18 -38.87
N ILE A 407 29.42 1.60 -38.66
CA ILE A 407 28.42 0.87 -37.88
C ILE A 407 28.15 -0.56 -38.40
N PRO A 408 28.00 -0.84 -39.72
CA PRO A 408 27.74 -2.20 -40.20
C PRO A 408 28.90 -3.18 -40.00
N ARG A 409 30.14 -2.67 -39.92
CA ARG A 409 31.36 -3.47 -39.73
C ARG A 409 31.65 -3.79 -38.26
N LEU A 410 31.15 -2.98 -37.32
CA LEU A 410 31.35 -3.15 -35.87
C LEU A 410 30.22 -3.91 -35.18
N LEU A 411 29.02 -3.91 -35.78
CA LEU A 411 27.84 -4.60 -35.25
C LEU A 411 28.07 -6.11 -34.94
N PRO A 412 28.70 -6.93 -35.82
CA PRO A 412 28.94 -8.35 -35.49
C PRO A 412 29.91 -8.53 -34.33
N TYR A 413 30.93 -7.67 -34.20
CA TYR A 413 31.87 -7.71 -33.07
C TYR A 413 31.18 -7.32 -31.75
N LEU A 414 30.29 -6.32 -31.80
CA LEU A 414 29.50 -5.92 -30.64
C LEU A 414 28.55 -7.04 -30.20
N ILE A 415 27.89 -7.72 -31.15
CA ILE A 415 27.01 -8.87 -30.86
C ILE A 415 27.79 -10.02 -30.22
N VAL A 416 28.97 -10.37 -30.76
CA VAL A 416 29.84 -11.41 -30.18
C VAL A 416 30.31 -11.03 -28.78
N LEU A 417 30.65 -9.76 -28.54
CA LEU A 417 31.08 -9.26 -27.24
C LEU A 417 29.93 -9.26 -26.23
N LEU A 418 28.73 -8.86 -26.63
CA LEU A 418 27.52 -8.92 -25.81
C LEU A 418 27.13 -10.37 -25.48
N LEU A 419 27.19 -11.29 -26.46
CA LEU A 419 26.97 -12.72 -26.22
C LEU A 419 28.01 -13.31 -25.28
N GLY A 420 29.28 -12.94 -25.43
CA GLY A 420 30.35 -13.37 -24.52
C GLY A 420 30.12 -12.88 -23.08
N MET A 421 29.71 -11.61 -22.91
CA MET A 421 29.36 -11.08 -21.60
C MET A 421 28.11 -11.74 -21.01
N LEU A 422 27.10 -12.06 -21.83
CA LEU A 422 25.89 -12.77 -21.39
C LEU A 422 26.22 -14.19 -20.92
N ILE A 423 27.03 -14.94 -21.69
CA ILE A 423 27.48 -16.29 -21.32
C ILE A 423 28.32 -16.24 -20.04
N TRP A 424 29.18 -15.23 -19.88
CA TRP A 424 29.96 -15.05 -18.66
C TRP A 424 29.09 -14.73 -17.44
N HIS A 425 28.13 -13.81 -17.59
CA HIS A 425 27.22 -13.43 -16.50
C HIS A 425 26.31 -14.58 -16.06
N PHE A 426 25.79 -15.37 -17.00
CA PHE A 426 24.92 -16.52 -16.71
C PHE A 426 25.67 -17.86 -16.65
N ARG A 427 27.00 -17.84 -16.47
CA ARG A 427 27.81 -19.07 -16.53
C ARG A 427 27.34 -20.14 -15.53
N LEU A 428 26.89 -19.75 -14.34
CA LEU A 428 26.40 -20.66 -13.30
C LEU A 428 24.99 -21.20 -13.57
N ASP A 429 24.29 -20.58 -14.51
CA ASP A 429 22.96 -20.97 -14.95
C ASP A 429 23.00 -21.80 -16.25
N ILE A 430 24.05 -21.61 -17.06
CA ILE A 430 24.32 -22.32 -18.31
C ILE A 430 25.12 -23.60 -18.05
N PHE A 431 26.08 -23.54 -17.13
CA PHE A 431 26.92 -24.67 -16.73
C PHE A 431 26.62 -25.09 -15.29
N SER A 432 27.00 -26.31 -14.92
CA SER A 432 26.74 -26.83 -13.58
C SER A 432 27.30 -25.89 -12.49
N PRO A 433 26.50 -25.48 -11.51
CA PRO A 433 26.96 -24.60 -10.44
C PRO A 433 28.10 -25.25 -9.63
N SER A 434 29.00 -24.42 -9.11
CA SER A 434 30.03 -24.88 -8.18
C SER A 434 29.39 -25.31 -6.86
N HIS A 435 29.75 -26.50 -6.35
CA HIS A 435 29.37 -26.96 -5.01
C HIS A 435 30.39 -26.57 -3.95
N GLU A 436 31.33 -25.64 -4.24
CA GLU A 436 32.27 -25.15 -3.24
C GLU A 436 31.54 -24.32 -2.16
N HIS A 437 31.61 -24.82 -0.92
CA HIS A 437 31.01 -24.19 0.24
C HIS A 437 31.89 -24.36 1.48
N SER A 438 31.70 -23.48 2.46
CA SER A 438 32.32 -23.60 3.78
C SER A 438 31.25 -23.53 4.87
N THR A 439 31.38 -24.38 5.90
CA THR A 439 30.46 -24.36 7.04
C THR A 439 31.05 -23.48 8.13
N LEU A 440 30.28 -22.48 8.58
CA LEU A 440 30.76 -21.54 9.58
C LEU A 440 30.63 -22.17 10.98
N ALA A 441 31.73 -22.74 11.49
CA ALA A 441 31.73 -23.49 12.76
C ALA A 441 31.26 -22.66 13.97
N SER A 442 31.47 -21.33 13.97
CA SER A 442 31.03 -20.41 15.02
C SER A 442 29.53 -20.09 15.02
N SER A 443 28.79 -20.50 13.99
CA SER A 443 27.35 -20.25 13.82
C SER A 443 26.45 -21.41 14.22
N LEU A 444 27.05 -22.48 14.75
CA LEU A 444 26.34 -23.70 15.10
C LEU A 444 25.55 -23.49 16.39
N ILE A 445 24.23 -23.40 16.27
CA ILE A 445 23.31 -23.31 17.41
C ILE A 445 22.73 -24.70 17.64
N ILE A 446 23.07 -25.31 18.77
CA ILE A 446 22.50 -26.59 19.22
C ILE A 446 21.75 -26.33 20.52
N THR A 447 20.44 -26.51 20.49
CA THR A 447 19.59 -26.59 21.68
C THR A 447 19.17 -28.05 21.90
N GLN A 448 18.39 -28.32 22.96
CA GLN A 448 17.89 -29.67 23.23
C GLN A 448 17.07 -30.23 22.07
N ASP A 449 16.30 -29.38 21.39
CA ASP A 449 15.34 -29.82 20.35
C ASP A 449 15.66 -29.29 18.94
N THR A 450 16.64 -28.39 18.79
CA THR A 450 16.94 -27.73 17.50
C THR A 450 18.43 -27.72 17.19
N LYS A 451 18.77 -28.03 15.94
CA LYS A 451 20.11 -27.80 15.39
C LYS A 451 20.03 -26.87 14.18
N SER A 452 20.73 -25.74 14.28
CA SER A 452 20.84 -24.75 13.19
C SER A 452 22.31 -24.54 12.81
N GLN A 453 22.59 -24.42 11.52
CA GLN A 453 23.93 -24.14 11.00
C GLN A 453 23.90 -23.17 9.81
N VAL A 454 24.98 -22.40 9.63
CA VAL A 454 25.16 -21.52 8.48
C VAL A 454 26.20 -22.10 7.52
N VAL A 455 25.83 -22.14 6.23
CA VAL A 455 26.69 -22.56 5.12
C VAL A 455 26.94 -21.35 4.21
N LEU A 456 28.20 -21.08 3.94
CA LEU A 456 28.65 -20.00 3.06
C LEU A 456 28.96 -20.58 1.68
N LEU A 457 28.23 -20.12 0.67
CA LEU A 457 28.40 -20.45 -0.74
C LEU A 457 29.38 -19.48 -1.38
N LYS A 458 30.33 -19.98 -2.16
CA LYS A 458 31.28 -19.13 -2.89
C LYS A 458 30.61 -18.37 -4.03
N GLU A 459 29.72 -19.04 -4.76
CA GLU A 459 28.95 -18.48 -5.86
C GLU A 459 27.54 -19.12 -5.89
N ALA A 460 26.53 -18.38 -6.37
CA ALA A 460 25.15 -18.88 -6.50
C ALA A 460 24.56 -18.52 -7.88
N PRO A 461 23.77 -19.42 -8.53
CA PRO A 461 23.07 -19.14 -9.78
C PRO A 461 22.05 -18.01 -9.67
N TYR A 462 21.75 -17.34 -10.78
CA TYR A 462 20.72 -16.31 -10.86
C TYR A 462 19.32 -16.91 -10.95
N PHE A 463 19.12 -18.02 -11.68
CA PHE A 463 17.79 -18.64 -11.80
C PHE A 463 17.43 -19.44 -10.55
N MET A 464 16.22 -19.21 -10.04
CA MET A 464 15.72 -19.85 -8.81
C MET A 464 15.74 -21.38 -8.87
N ARG A 465 15.39 -21.98 -10.01
CA ARG A 465 15.43 -23.44 -10.18
C ARG A 465 16.83 -24.03 -10.03
N ASN A 466 17.84 -23.35 -10.57
CA ASN A 466 19.23 -23.78 -10.48
C ASN A 466 19.78 -23.59 -9.06
N ARG A 467 19.38 -22.49 -8.40
CA ARG A 467 19.72 -22.21 -7.00
C ARG A 467 19.08 -23.20 -6.03
N GLN A 468 17.78 -23.47 -6.19
CA GLN A 468 17.07 -24.53 -5.47
C GLN A 468 17.86 -25.83 -5.54
N ARG A 469 18.17 -26.25 -6.76
CA ARG A 469 18.90 -27.49 -7.00
C ARG A 469 20.28 -27.48 -6.32
N GLN A 470 21.04 -26.39 -6.41
CA GLN A 470 22.35 -26.26 -5.77
C GLN A 470 22.25 -26.43 -4.24
N ILE A 471 21.32 -25.76 -3.57
CA ILE A 471 21.20 -25.84 -2.10
C ILE A 471 20.62 -27.18 -1.65
N GLU A 472 19.68 -27.76 -2.39
CA GLU A 472 19.14 -29.09 -2.11
C GLU A 472 20.21 -30.17 -2.29
N GLU A 473 21.02 -30.11 -3.34
CA GLU A 473 22.15 -31.03 -3.55
C GLU A 473 23.15 -30.93 -2.40
N ILE A 474 23.53 -29.71 -1.97
CA ILE A 474 24.46 -29.52 -0.83
C ILE A 474 23.85 -30.01 0.49
N PHE A 475 22.56 -29.79 0.72
CA PHE A 475 21.87 -30.26 1.92
C PHE A 475 21.87 -31.79 1.99
N TRP A 476 21.32 -32.43 0.95
CA TRP A 476 21.10 -33.88 0.92
C TRP A 476 22.39 -34.69 0.71
N SER A 477 23.44 -34.13 0.11
CA SER A 477 24.75 -34.81 0.00
C SER A 477 25.53 -34.88 1.31
N ASN A 478 25.23 -33.97 2.25
CA ASN A 478 26.00 -33.77 3.48
C ASN A 478 25.27 -34.18 4.75
N ILE A 479 23.95 -34.42 4.69
CA ILE A 479 23.13 -34.83 5.84
C ILE A 479 22.88 -36.34 5.83
N SER A 480 22.88 -36.96 7.02
CA SER A 480 22.45 -38.35 7.20
C SER A 480 21.11 -38.42 7.92
N VAL A 481 20.36 -39.50 7.67
CA VAL A 481 19.08 -39.78 8.35
C VAL A 481 19.27 -39.80 9.88
N ASP A 482 20.35 -40.42 10.36
CA ASP A 482 20.69 -40.45 11.79
C ASP A 482 20.89 -39.06 12.40
N THR A 483 21.36 -38.09 11.62
CA THR A 483 21.54 -36.72 12.09
C THR A 483 20.19 -36.02 12.22
N LEU A 484 19.27 -36.25 11.29
CA LEU A 484 17.92 -35.67 11.31
C LEU A 484 17.05 -36.31 12.40
N LEU A 485 17.24 -37.60 12.73
CA LEU A 485 16.53 -38.26 13.84
C LEU A 485 16.92 -37.72 15.22
N ARG A 486 18.12 -37.16 15.37
CA ARG A 486 18.62 -36.66 16.66
C ARG A 486 18.03 -35.31 17.07
N TYR A 487 17.45 -34.56 16.12
CA TYR A 487 16.96 -33.21 16.36
C TYR A 487 15.55 -33.06 15.78
N PRO A 488 14.51 -32.87 16.61
CA PRO A 488 13.14 -32.62 16.15
C PRO A 488 13.06 -31.45 15.15
N HIS A 489 13.94 -30.45 15.26
CA HIS A 489 14.06 -29.37 14.29
C HIS A 489 15.49 -29.26 13.77
N TYR A 490 15.68 -29.41 12.46
CA TYR A 490 16.97 -29.22 11.80
C TYR A 490 16.88 -28.13 10.74
N LYS A 491 17.71 -27.09 10.83
CA LYS A 491 17.71 -25.95 9.89
C LYS A 491 19.12 -25.63 9.38
N VAL A 492 19.19 -25.28 8.09
CA VAL A 492 20.42 -24.82 7.43
C VAL A 492 20.13 -23.53 6.70
N TYR A 493 20.90 -22.50 7.00
CA TYR A 493 20.84 -21.21 6.32
C TYR A 493 22.00 -21.09 5.35
N TYR A 494 21.71 -20.68 4.11
CA TYR A 494 22.70 -20.50 3.06
C TYR A 494 22.92 -19.01 2.79
N PHE A 495 24.16 -18.57 2.82
CA PHE A 495 24.56 -17.19 2.51
C PHE A 495 25.65 -17.17 1.45
N LEU A 496 25.71 -16.11 0.66
CA LEU A 496 26.83 -15.88 -0.24
C LEU A 496 28.05 -15.40 0.56
N GLN A 497 29.23 -15.89 0.24
CA GLN A 497 30.47 -15.49 0.89
C GLN A 497 30.90 -14.10 0.40
N THR A 498 30.33 -13.05 1.00
CA THR A 498 30.69 -11.65 0.77
C THR A 498 31.32 -11.03 2.02
N GLU A 499 31.88 -9.81 1.93
CA GLU A 499 32.51 -9.13 3.08
C GLU A 499 31.52 -8.81 4.23
N ARG A 500 30.20 -8.92 3.98
CA ARG A 500 29.12 -8.75 4.96
C ARG A 500 28.15 -9.93 4.87
N LEU A 501 27.70 -10.47 6.01
CA LEU A 501 26.72 -11.56 6.11
C LEU A 501 25.27 -11.10 5.81
N GLU A 502 25.08 -10.24 4.80
CA GLU A 502 23.78 -9.63 4.46
C GLU A 502 23.10 -10.35 3.27
N ASP A 503 23.83 -11.15 2.50
CA ASP A 503 23.34 -11.82 1.28
C ASP A 503 22.83 -13.25 1.56
N LYS A 504 21.67 -13.36 2.22
CA LYS A 504 21.00 -14.65 2.42
C LYS A 504 20.48 -15.19 1.08
N VAL A 505 20.86 -16.43 0.76
CA VAL A 505 20.51 -17.14 -0.49
C VAL A 505 19.24 -17.97 -0.31
N GLY A 506 19.08 -18.59 0.85
CA GLY A 506 17.92 -19.41 1.19
C GLY A 506 18.09 -20.19 2.48
N GLU A 507 17.10 -21.00 2.80
CA GLU A 507 17.10 -21.93 3.93
C GLU A 507 16.39 -23.23 3.59
N ILE A 508 16.84 -24.31 4.22
CA ILE A 508 16.20 -25.62 4.23
C ILE A 508 16.03 -26.03 5.68
N GLY A 509 14.89 -26.61 6.02
CA GLY A 509 14.77 -27.33 7.26
C GLY A 509 13.78 -28.49 7.25
N VAL A 510 13.98 -29.35 8.23
CA VAL A 510 13.21 -30.57 8.46
C VAL A 510 12.68 -30.50 9.89
N ILE A 511 11.38 -30.69 10.04
CA ILE A 511 10.68 -30.63 11.33
C ILE A 511 9.95 -31.94 11.55
N MET A 512 10.22 -32.61 12.66
CA MET A 512 9.46 -33.76 13.14
C MET A 512 8.24 -33.26 13.92
N GLN A 513 7.05 -33.74 13.57
CA GLN A 513 5.80 -33.45 14.27
C GLN A 513 5.54 -34.45 15.40
N GLU A 514 4.64 -34.10 16.32
CA GLU A 514 4.25 -34.95 17.45
C GLU A 514 3.64 -36.30 17.02
N ASP A 515 3.04 -36.35 15.83
CA ASP A 515 2.49 -37.56 15.23
C ASP A 515 3.52 -38.43 14.48
N SER A 516 4.81 -38.13 14.63
CA SER A 516 5.94 -38.77 13.95
C SER A 516 6.00 -38.57 12.42
N THR A 517 5.25 -37.61 11.88
CA THR A 517 5.40 -37.16 10.48
C THR A 517 6.47 -36.08 10.36
N TYR A 518 6.91 -35.80 9.13
CA TYR A 518 7.99 -34.84 8.86
C TYR A 518 7.54 -33.76 7.89
N ILE A 519 7.80 -32.50 8.25
CA ILE A 519 7.69 -31.35 7.35
C ILE A 519 9.07 -31.01 6.80
N TYR A 520 9.19 -31.05 5.48
CA TYR A 520 10.28 -30.42 4.75
C TYR A 520 9.86 -29.01 4.34
N HIS A 521 10.62 -27.99 4.74
CA HIS A 521 10.45 -26.62 4.28
C HIS A 521 11.72 -26.14 3.61
N MET A 522 11.54 -25.41 2.51
CA MET A 522 12.62 -24.70 1.84
C MET A 522 12.12 -23.33 1.43
N GLN A 523 12.96 -22.32 1.66
CA GLN A 523 12.70 -20.95 1.27
C GLN A 523 13.91 -20.38 0.55
N LEU A 524 13.71 -19.84 -0.66
CA LEU A 524 14.73 -19.12 -1.40
C LEU A 524 14.53 -17.61 -1.29
N GLN A 525 15.64 -16.87 -1.21
CA GLN A 525 15.64 -15.42 -1.21
C GLN A 525 16.19 -14.89 -2.54
N SER A 526 15.62 -13.76 -2.99
CA SER A 526 16.01 -13.13 -4.25
C SER A 526 17.38 -12.47 -4.11
N PRO A 527 18.29 -12.63 -5.08
CA PRO A 527 19.51 -11.82 -5.13
C PRO A 527 19.05 -10.47 -5.69
N GLY A 528 19.08 -9.39 -4.91
CA GLY A 528 18.54 -8.07 -5.28
C GLY A 528 19.20 -7.38 -6.49
N VAL A 529 19.42 -8.10 -7.59
CA VAL A 529 20.18 -7.75 -8.79
C VAL A 529 19.25 -7.91 -10.00
N GLY A 530 18.13 -7.18 -10.03
CA GLY A 530 17.39 -6.78 -11.24
C GLY A 530 16.78 -7.86 -12.15
N PHE A 531 17.08 -9.15 -11.96
CA PHE A 531 16.48 -10.29 -12.66
C PHE A 531 15.30 -10.90 -11.87
N ASP A 532 14.84 -10.21 -10.82
CA ASP A 532 13.88 -10.63 -9.79
C ASP A 532 12.42 -10.74 -10.24
N ARG A 533 12.12 -11.04 -11.50
CA ARG A 533 10.72 -10.96 -11.99
C ARG A 533 10.20 -12.19 -12.69
N ILE A 534 10.49 -13.37 -12.13
CA ILE A 534 9.69 -14.55 -12.46
C ILE A 534 9.09 -15.23 -11.22
N ASP A 535 9.71 -15.20 -10.03
CA ASP A 535 9.06 -15.72 -8.81
C ASP A 535 9.59 -14.95 -7.59
N HIS A 536 8.75 -14.35 -6.75
CA HIS A 536 9.17 -13.75 -5.48
C HIS A 536 9.00 -14.79 -4.36
N ILE A 537 10.10 -15.10 -3.66
CA ILE A 537 10.22 -16.07 -2.55
C ILE A 537 9.58 -17.43 -2.89
N PHE A 538 10.38 -18.34 -3.44
CA PHE A 538 9.97 -19.73 -3.54
C PHE A 538 9.99 -20.34 -2.14
N SER A 539 8.81 -20.54 -1.55
CA SER A 539 8.63 -21.35 -0.34
C SER A 539 7.91 -22.64 -0.70
N SER A 540 8.57 -23.78 -0.53
CA SER A 540 7.93 -25.09 -0.66
C SER A 540 7.83 -25.75 0.70
N VAL A 541 6.64 -26.24 1.04
CA VAL A 541 6.40 -27.07 2.22
C VAL A 541 5.86 -28.40 1.75
N SER A 542 6.45 -29.50 2.20
CA SER A 542 6.05 -30.85 1.82
C SER A 542 5.98 -31.74 3.06
N HIS A 543 4.97 -32.58 3.10
CA HIS A 543 4.68 -33.47 4.23
C HIS A 543 5.04 -34.91 3.85
N TYR A 544 5.70 -35.60 4.76
CA TYR A 544 6.14 -36.99 4.57
C TYR A 544 5.77 -37.83 5.78
N TYR A 545 5.36 -39.07 5.54
CA TYR A 545 4.95 -40.00 6.60
C TYR A 545 6.14 -40.61 7.34
N SER A 546 7.32 -40.63 6.72
CA SER A 546 8.57 -41.04 7.36
C SER A 546 9.77 -40.26 6.83
N LEU A 547 10.81 -40.17 7.67
CA LEU A 547 12.07 -39.53 7.29
C LEU A 547 12.82 -40.32 6.20
N GLN A 548 12.69 -41.65 6.20
CA GLN A 548 13.27 -42.52 5.18
C GLN A 548 12.63 -42.26 3.81
N GLU A 549 11.31 -42.06 3.77
CA GLU A 549 10.58 -41.69 2.56
C GLU A 549 11.01 -40.31 2.05
N LEU A 550 11.10 -39.30 2.94
CA LEU A 550 11.60 -37.96 2.59
C LEU A 550 13.02 -38.03 1.99
N TYR A 551 13.94 -38.73 2.65
CA TYR A 551 15.33 -38.85 2.19
C TYR A 551 15.42 -39.59 0.85
N ALA A 552 14.72 -40.72 0.70
CA ALA A 552 14.71 -41.50 -0.55
C ALA A 552 14.13 -40.69 -1.72
N SER A 553 13.00 -40.00 -1.49
CA SER A 553 12.34 -39.15 -2.48
C SER A 553 13.26 -38.03 -2.97
N LYS A 554 13.96 -37.35 -2.05
CA LYS A 554 14.88 -36.25 -2.40
C LYS A 554 16.17 -36.72 -3.04
N CYS A 555 16.72 -37.86 -2.62
CA CYS A 555 17.87 -38.45 -3.30
C CYS A 555 17.53 -38.89 -4.73
N GLU A 556 16.35 -39.45 -4.97
CA GLU A 556 15.88 -39.84 -6.30
C GLU A 556 15.65 -38.62 -7.20
N GLU A 557 14.97 -37.58 -6.71
CA GLU A 557 14.72 -36.33 -7.43
C GLU A 557 16.03 -35.65 -7.89
N LEU A 558 17.07 -35.70 -7.05
CA LEU A 558 18.35 -35.03 -7.29
C LEU A 558 19.40 -35.95 -7.96
N GLY A 559 19.10 -37.23 -8.18
CA GLY A 559 20.04 -38.20 -8.74
C GLY A 559 21.24 -38.50 -7.84
N ILE A 560 21.09 -38.34 -6.53
CA ILE A 560 22.12 -38.63 -5.52
C ILE A 560 22.12 -40.15 -5.26
N LYS A 561 23.27 -40.81 -5.40
CA LYS A 561 23.38 -42.25 -5.10
C LYS A 561 23.12 -42.49 -3.61
N SER A 562 21.98 -43.09 -3.28
CA SER A 562 21.62 -43.45 -1.90
C SER A 562 22.61 -44.49 -1.38
N GLY A 563 23.51 -44.09 -0.49
CA GLY A 563 24.57 -44.99 0.00
C GLY A 563 25.37 -44.45 1.18
N ARG A 564 24.81 -43.54 1.97
CA ARG A 564 25.40 -43.08 3.23
C ARG A 564 24.38 -43.11 4.34
#